data_AF-A0A7J7MLB5-F1
#
_entry.id   AF-A0A7J7MLB5-F1
#
_cell.length_a   1.000
_cell.length_b   1.000
_cell.length_c   1.000
_cell.angle_alpha   90.00
_cell.angle_beta   90.00
_cell.angle_gamma   90.00
#
_symmetry.space_group_name_H-M   'P 1'
#
loop_
_entity.id
_entity.type
_entity.pdbx_description
1 polymer ?
#
loop_
_entity_poly.entity_id
_entity_poly.type
_entity_poly.pdbx_seq_one_letter_code
_entity_poly.pdbx_strand_id
1 'polypeptide(L)'
;PVEPLRVQQQLLDEETQALQVEEAKVVKLKKKMQVTEADRVSSKDYERVKKKILDPGGPLIHKWNKILLFASLVSLFVDPLFFYLPEVRKELCVSIGISLEISFMVIISLVDSFYMFQILIQFQKAYVAPSSRVFGKGNLVIDTKKNASRYLRRDFWIDLVSALPVPQVLMLVVIPNLNDFTMANTKNILRFSIIFQYFPRLFLIFLLSSKIVEANGIVTETAWAGTSYNLMLYMLASHVIGASWYIFSVERQESCWRRVCDLSSSCLYEFFDCHTKDDSARVAWFKSSNITNLCTPSNDFYQFGIYGDAVTFDVMSVSFYNEYFYCLWWGLKNLSSLGKSLSTSTNVGEICLAIIIAILGLVLFALLIGNMQVLPIHCLVVKMQLYETTAI
;
A
#
# COMPACT_ATOMS: atom_id res chain seq x y z
N PRO A 1 45.92 -34.13 90.65
CA PRO A 1 45.46 -32.79 90.20
C PRO A 1 45.60 -32.61 88.68
N VAL A 2 44.78 -33.29 87.84
CA VAL A 2 44.63 -33.00 86.39
C VAL A 2 43.26 -33.49 85.85
N GLU A 3 42.19 -33.40 86.64
CA GLU A 3 40.84 -33.87 86.22
C GLU A 3 39.86 -32.76 85.78
N PRO A 4 39.91 -31.49 86.27
CA PRO A 4 38.85 -30.51 85.94
C PRO A 4 39.04 -29.78 84.59
N LEU A 5 40.26 -29.76 84.03
CA LEU A 5 40.57 -29.01 82.80
C LEU A 5 40.09 -29.70 81.51
N ARG A 6 40.02 -31.04 81.51
CA ARG A 6 39.67 -31.83 80.31
C ARG A 6 38.18 -31.80 80.01
N VAL A 7 37.34 -31.80 81.04
CA VAL A 7 35.87 -31.73 80.93
C VAL A 7 35.44 -30.34 80.46
N GLN A 8 36.11 -29.29 80.93
CA GLN A 8 35.81 -27.91 80.54
C GLN A 8 36.23 -27.59 79.11
N GLN A 9 37.30 -28.22 78.60
CA GLN A 9 37.70 -28.16 77.20
C GLN A 9 36.69 -28.86 76.28
N GLN A 10 36.20 -30.05 76.69
CA GLN A 10 35.21 -30.80 75.90
C GLN A 10 33.86 -30.07 75.81
N LEU A 11 33.41 -29.42 76.89
CA LEU A 11 32.19 -28.61 76.88
C LEU A 11 32.34 -27.38 75.96
N LEU A 12 33.51 -26.72 75.98
CA LEU A 12 33.79 -25.59 75.09
C LEU A 12 33.84 -26.02 73.62
N ASP A 13 34.39 -27.21 73.33
CA ASP A 13 34.46 -27.77 71.97
C ASP A 13 33.06 -28.16 71.44
N GLU A 14 32.19 -28.72 72.29
CA GLU A 14 30.79 -29.02 71.94
C GLU A 14 29.97 -27.75 71.68
N GLU A 15 30.14 -26.72 72.52
CA GLU A 15 29.44 -25.43 72.35
C GLU A 15 29.92 -24.70 71.09
N THR A 16 31.22 -24.79 70.77
CA THR A 16 31.80 -24.25 69.54
C THR A 16 31.31 -25.00 68.30
N GLN A 17 31.17 -26.32 68.38
CA GLN A 17 30.56 -27.12 67.30
C GLN A 17 29.07 -26.78 67.10
N ALA A 18 28.31 -26.58 68.17
CA ALA A 18 26.91 -26.20 68.10
C ALA A 18 26.72 -24.83 67.41
N LEU A 19 27.55 -23.85 67.77
CA LEU A 19 27.59 -22.52 67.15
C LEU A 19 27.92 -22.58 65.65
N GLN A 20 28.92 -23.39 65.25
CA GLN A 20 29.25 -23.57 63.84
C GLN A 20 28.13 -24.23 63.03
N VAL A 21 27.41 -25.18 63.64
CA VAL A 21 26.24 -25.81 63.01
C VAL A 21 25.09 -24.81 62.83
N GLU A 22 24.89 -23.90 63.79
CA GLU A 22 23.86 -22.88 63.73
C GLU A 22 24.18 -21.80 62.68
N GLU A 23 25.43 -21.32 62.63
CA GLU A 23 25.89 -20.41 61.57
C GLU A 23 25.73 -21.03 60.17
N ALA A 24 26.08 -22.30 60.01
CA ALA A 24 25.90 -23.02 58.75
C ALA A 24 24.41 -23.10 58.33
N LYS A 25 23.48 -23.27 59.29
CA LYS A 25 22.03 -23.26 59.02
C LYS A 25 21.56 -21.87 58.59
N VAL A 26 22.02 -20.81 59.24
CA VAL A 26 21.67 -19.41 58.91
C VAL A 26 22.17 -19.03 57.52
N VAL A 27 23.40 -19.41 57.17
CA VAL A 27 23.97 -19.18 55.82
C VAL A 27 23.16 -19.91 54.75
N LYS A 28 22.73 -21.15 55.03
CA LYS A 28 21.92 -21.94 54.10
C LYS A 28 20.52 -21.34 53.91
N LEU A 29 19.91 -20.78 54.96
CA LEU A 29 18.64 -20.07 54.89
C LEU A 29 18.76 -18.78 54.07
N LYS A 30 19.81 -17.98 54.29
CA LYS A 30 20.08 -16.75 53.52
C LYS A 30 20.24 -17.04 52.02
N LYS A 31 20.98 -18.09 51.65
CA LYS A 31 21.11 -18.53 50.25
C LYS A 31 19.76 -18.93 49.66
N LYS A 32 18.93 -19.68 50.40
CA LYS A 32 17.61 -20.10 49.93
C LYS A 32 16.66 -18.91 49.72
N MET A 33 16.69 -17.92 50.62
CA MET A 33 15.92 -16.68 50.48
C MET A 33 16.36 -15.87 49.26
N GLN A 34 17.68 -15.71 49.03
CA GLN A 34 18.21 -15.01 47.86
C GLN A 34 17.80 -15.67 46.54
N VAL A 35 17.83 -17.02 46.46
CA VAL A 35 17.36 -17.76 45.28
C VAL A 35 15.87 -17.52 45.05
N THR A 36 15.05 -17.59 46.11
CA THR A 36 13.60 -17.38 46.01
C THR A 36 13.25 -15.94 45.60
N GLU A 37 14.02 -14.96 46.06
CA GLU A 37 13.89 -13.54 45.67
C GLU A 37 14.24 -13.34 44.19
N ALA A 38 15.35 -13.92 43.73
CA ALA A 38 15.78 -13.88 42.34
C ALA A 38 14.75 -14.53 41.40
N ASP A 39 14.18 -15.68 41.79
CA ASP A 39 13.13 -16.37 41.04
C ASP A 39 11.85 -15.53 40.96
N ARG A 40 11.48 -14.83 42.05
CA ARG A 40 10.32 -13.92 42.07
C ARG A 40 10.53 -12.69 41.20
N VAL A 41 11.74 -12.12 41.19
CA VAL A 41 12.09 -10.97 40.32
C VAL A 41 12.04 -11.41 38.86
N SER A 42 12.64 -12.54 38.52
CA SER A 42 12.60 -13.14 37.18
C SER A 42 11.16 -13.43 36.71
N SER A 43 10.32 -13.98 37.58
CA SER A 43 8.89 -14.21 37.31
C SER A 43 8.11 -12.91 37.05
N LYS A 44 8.33 -11.86 37.85
CA LYS A 44 7.69 -10.55 37.66
C LYS A 44 8.15 -9.89 36.36
N ASP A 45 9.43 -10.00 36.02
CA ASP A 45 9.98 -9.47 34.77
C ASP A 45 9.44 -10.23 33.57
N TYR A 46 9.31 -11.56 33.66
CA TYR A 46 8.68 -12.39 32.64
C TYR A 46 7.21 -12.01 32.40
N GLU A 47 6.41 -11.84 33.45
CA GLU A 47 5.01 -11.42 33.32
C GLU A 47 4.86 -9.97 32.80
N ARG A 48 5.82 -9.09 33.12
CA ARG A 48 5.88 -7.72 32.59
C ARG A 48 6.23 -7.71 31.10
N VAL A 49 7.15 -8.56 30.67
CA VAL A 49 7.53 -8.75 29.25
C VAL A 49 6.37 -9.38 28.47
N LYS A 50 5.71 -10.38 29.05
CA LYS A 50 4.52 -11.04 28.47
C LYS A 50 3.35 -10.08 28.27
N LYS A 51 3.11 -9.13 29.19
CA LYS A 51 2.09 -8.08 29.02
C LYS A 51 2.37 -7.10 27.87
N LYS A 52 3.64 -6.91 27.49
CA LYS A 52 4.03 -6.05 26.34
C LYS A 52 3.95 -6.77 24.99
N ILE A 53 3.85 -8.10 24.99
CA ILE A 53 3.93 -8.90 23.78
C ILE A 53 2.53 -9.28 23.32
N LEU A 54 2.21 -8.92 22.08
CA LEU A 54 0.91 -9.21 21.47
C LEU A 54 0.87 -10.65 20.94
N ASP A 55 -0.18 -11.39 21.33
CA ASP A 55 -0.45 -12.73 20.81
C ASP A 55 -0.77 -12.65 19.30
N PRO A 56 -0.01 -13.31 18.41
CA PRO A 56 -0.26 -13.31 16.99
C PRO A 56 -1.62 -13.90 16.58
N GLY A 57 -2.20 -14.78 17.40
CA GLY A 57 -3.54 -15.34 17.21
C GLY A 57 -4.65 -14.61 17.98
N GLY A 58 -4.33 -13.47 18.60
CA GLY A 58 -5.27 -12.70 19.41
C GLY A 58 -6.32 -11.96 18.56
N PRO A 59 -7.54 -11.74 19.11
CA PRO A 59 -8.61 -11.03 18.41
C PRO A 59 -8.23 -9.58 18.05
N LEU A 60 -7.34 -8.96 18.83
CA LEU A 60 -6.82 -7.61 18.58
C LEU A 60 -6.01 -7.55 17.28
N ILE A 61 -5.13 -8.53 17.03
CA ILE A 61 -4.30 -8.58 15.83
C ILE A 61 -5.16 -8.87 14.59
N HIS A 62 -6.18 -9.72 14.72
CA HIS A 62 -7.12 -9.97 13.61
C HIS A 62 -7.94 -8.73 13.27
N LYS A 63 -8.45 -8.02 14.28
CA LYS A 63 -9.17 -6.75 14.07
C LYS A 63 -8.25 -5.69 13.44
N TRP A 64 -7.02 -5.58 13.92
CA TRP A 64 -6.03 -4.66 13.39
C TRP A 64 -5.67 -4.95 11.91
N ASN A 65 -5.42 -6.21 11.57
CA ASN A 65 -5.17 -6.61 10.17
C ASN A 65 -6.35 -6.24 9.25
N LYS A 66 -7.60 -6.37 9.71
CA LYS A 66 -8.78 -5.95 8.93
C LYS A 66 -8.84 -4.43 8.74
N ILE A 67 -8.55 -3.66 9.79
CA ILE A 67 -8.48 -2.19 9.72
C ILE A 67 -7.39 -1.76 8.75
N LEU A 68 -6.20 -2.36 8.84
CA LEU A 68 -5.09 -2.04 7.95
C LEU A 68 -5.38 -2.42 6.50
N LEU A 69 -6.03 -3.57 6.26
CA LEU A 69 -6.49 -3.96 4.92
C LEU A 69 -7.41 -2.89 4.32
N PHE A 70 -8.40 -2.42 5.10
CA PHE A 70 -9.29 -1.36 4.65
C PHE A 70 -8.55 -0.05 4.37
N ALA A 71 -7.67 0.39 5.27
CA ALA A 71 -6.85 1.58 5.07
C ALA A 71 -5.96 1.46 3.80
N SER A 72 -5.41 0.27 3.56
CA SER A 72 -4.60 0.00 2.37
C SER A 72 -5.42 0.08 1.08
N LEU A 73 -6.66 -0.43 1.08
CA LEU A 73 -7.58 -0.32 -0.06
C LEU A 73 -7.96 1.14 -0.35
N VAL A 74 -8.18 1.95 0.70
CA VAL A 74 -8.44 3.39 0.54
C VAL A 74 -7.26 4.08 -0.13
N SER A 75 -6.03 3.83 0.32
CA SER A 75 -4.86 4.41 -0.36
C SER A 75 -4.74 3.93 -1.80
N LEU A 76 -4.93 2.65 -2.07
CA LEU A 76 -4.82 2.11 -3.44
C LEU A 76 -5.84 2.72 -4.41
N PHE A 77 -6.99 3.17 -3.89
CA PHE A 77 -7.98 3.92 -4.65
C PHE A 77 -7.60 5.40 -4.83
N VAL A 78 -7.02 6.03 -3.82
CA VAL A 78 -6.67 7.47 -3.85
C VAL A 78 -5.38 7.73 -4.63
N ASP A 79 -4.40 6.81 -4.63
CA ASP A 79 -3.10 7.04 -5.28
C ASP A 79 -3.23 7.39 -6.78
N PRO A 80 -4.06 6.71 -7.60
CA PRO A 80 -4.26 7.11 -9.00
C PRO A 80 -5.01 8.43 -9.17
N LEU A 81 -5.72 8.92 -8.14
CA LEU A 81 -6.45 10.19 -8.23
C LEU A 81 -5.53 11.40 -8.39
N PHE A 82 -4.27 11.28 -7.95
CA PHE A 82 -3.25 12.32 -8.18
C PHE A 82 -2.98 12.58 -9.66
N PHE A 83 -3.31 11.64 -10.55
CA PHE A 83 -3.17 11.85 -12.00
C PHE A 83 -4.21 12.82 -12.58
N TYR A 84 -5.30 13.11 -11.86
CA TYR A 84 -6.30 14.11 -12.25
C TYR A 84 -6.00 15.52 -11.74
N LEU A 85 -4.90 15.73 -10.99
CA LEU A 85 -4.54 17.07 -10.51
C LEU A 85 -4.27 18.12 -11.60
N PRO A 86 -3.60 17.80 -12.74
CA PRO A 86 -3.38 18.80 -13.78
C PRO A 86 -4.64 18.96 -14.62
N GLU A 87 -5.28 20.12 -14.48
CA GLU A 87 -6.47 20.53 -15.22
C GLU A 87 -6.05 21.41 -16.41
N VAL A 88 -6.64 21.16 -17.58
CA VAL A 88 -6.50 22.03 -18.75
C VAL A 88 -7.56 23.14 -18.66
N ARG A 89 -7.15 24.39 -18.77
CA ARG A 89 -8.05 25.54 -18.82
C ARG A 89 -8.38 25.93 -20.26
N LYS A 90 -9.50 26.64 -20.45
CA LYS A 90 -9.96 27.15 -21.75
C LYS A 90 -8.94 28.04 -22.45
N GLU A 91 -8.07 28.68 -21.67
CA GLU A 91 -6.98 29.52 -22.14
C GLU A 91 -5.80 28.72 -22.72
N LEU A 92 -5.90 27.39 -22.86
CA LEU A 92 -4.84 26.47 -23.31
C LEU A 92 -3.58 26.55 -22.44
N CYS A 93 -3.80 26.40 -21.14
CA CYS A 93 -2.75 26.28 -20.14
C CYS A 93 -3.13 25.18 -19.14
N VAL A 94 -2.13 24.65 -18.44
CA VAL A 94 -2.30 23.65 -17.38
C VAL A 94 -2.19 24.33 -16.03
N SER A 95 -3.10 23.99 -15.13
CA SER A 95 -3.08 24.40 -13.73
C SER A 95 -3.25 23.20 -12.81
N ILE A 96 -2.74 23.28 -11.59
CA ILE A 96 -2.93 22.22 -10.59
C ILE A 96 -4.14 22.55 -9.72
N GLY A 97 -5.06 21.60 -9.58
CA GLY A 97 -6.25 21.70 -8.73
C GLY A 97 -5.90 21.65 -7.23
N ILE A 98 -5.53 22.79 -6.64
CA ILE A 98 -5.07 22.90 -5.23
C ILE A 98 -6.06 22.28 -4.23
N SER A 99 -7.38 22.43 -4.45
CA SER A 99 -8.39 21.87 -3.54
C SER A 99 -8.41 20.34 -3.53
N LEU A 100 -8.24 19.71 -4.70
CA LEU A 100 -8.15 18.25 -4.82
C LEU A 100 -6.83 17.75 -4.25
N GLU A 101 -5.73 18.45 -4.53
CA GLU A 101 -4.40 18.15 -4.01
C GLU A 101 -4.42 18.07 -2.48
N ILE A 102 -4.87 19.14 -1.81
CA ILE A 102 -4.96 19.17 -0.34
C ILE A 102 -5.84 18.03 0.19
N SER A 103 -6.98 17.78 -0.45
CA SER A 103 -7.91 16.73 -0.03
C SER A 103 -7.26 15.34 -0.09
N PHE A 104 -6.59 15.01 -1.19
CA PHE A 104 -5.90 13.73 -1.35
C PHE A 104 -4.72 13.61 -0.38
N MET A 105 -3.95 14.68 -0.19
CA MET A 105 -2.84 14.69 0.76
C MET A 105 -3.28 14.42 2.20
N VAL A 106 -4.40 15.02 2.65
CA VAL A 106 -4.96 14.76 3.98
C VAL A 106 -5.37 13.30 4.13
N ILE A 107 -6.03 12.73 3.11
CA ILE A 107 -6.46 11.32 3.14
C ILE A 107 -5.24 10.38 3.20
N ILE A 108 -4.24 10.58 2.35
CA ILE A 108 -3.04 9.73 2.36
C ILE A 108 -2.27 9.90 3.67
N SER A 109 -2.15 11.13 4.20
CA SER A 109 -1.50 11.35 5.51
C SER A 109 -2.21 10.60 6.64
N LEU A 110 -3.54 10.53 6.61
CA LEU A 110 -4.32 9.73 7.57
C LEU A 110 -3.98 8.24 7.40
N VAL A 111 -3.95 7.72 6.17
CA VAL A 111 -3.64 6.31 5.89
C VAL A 111 -2.21 5.95 6.30
N ASP A 112 -1.22 6.79 6.02
CA ASP A 112 0.18 6.54 6.36
C ASP A 112 0.39 6.40 7.88
N SER A 113 -0.43 7.08 8.70
CA SER A 113 -0.40 6.89 10.15
C SER A 113 -0.74 5.45 10.58
N PHE A 114 -1.63 4.76 9.85
CA PHE A 114 -1.95 3.36 10.10
C PHE A 114 -0.77 2.44 9.73
N TYR A 115 -0.05 2.72 8.65
CA TYR A 115 1.16 1.97 8.30
C TYR A 115 2.28 2.16 9.31
N MET A 116 2.46 3.38 9.84
CA MET A 116 3.40 3.64 10.92
C MET A 116 3.05 2.85 12.19
N PHE A 117 1.77 2.82 12.56
CA PHE A 117 1.33 2.03 13.72
C PHE A 117 1.46 0.52 13.50
N GLN A 118 1.26 0.05 12.25
CA GLN A 118 1.51 -1.35 11.90
C GLN A 118 2.97 -1.75 12.17
N ILE A 119 3.92 -0.93 11.75
CA ILE A 119 5.35 -1.20 12.00
C ILE A 119 5.60 -1.32 13.52
N LEU A 120 5.04 -0.41 14.32
CA LEU A 120 5.16 -0.45 15.78
C LEU A 120 4.56 -1.72 16.40
N ILE A 121 3.37 -2.15 15.95
CA ILE A 121 2.74 -3.40 16.40
C ILE A 121 3.61 -4.61 16.05
N GLN A 122 4.19 -4.64 14.85
CA GLN A 122 4.95 -5.78 14.36
C GLN A 122 6.25 -6.00 15.15
N PHE A 123 6.88 -4.93 15.64
CA PHE A 123 7.99 -5.04 16.58
C PHE A 123 7.60 -5.63 17.95
N GLN A 124 6.33 -5.51 18.36
CA GLN A 124 5.81 -6.00 19.64
C GLN A 124 5.13 -7.39 19.53
N LYS A 125 4.97 -7.92 18.32
CA LYS A 125 4.24 -9.17 18.07
C LYS A 125 5.10 -10.41 18.40
N ALA A 126 4.54 -11.34 19.17
CA ALA A 126 5.19 -12.61 19.48
C ALA A 126 5.26 -13.51 18.24
N TYR A 127 6.29 -14.36 18.18
CA TYR A 127 6.42 -15.38 17.15
C TYR A 127 6.16 -16.80 17.68
N VAL A 128 5.47 -17.63 16.89
CA VAL A 128 5.23 -19.06 17.16
C VAL A 128 6.27 -19.88 16.42
N ALA A 129 7.13 -20.61 17.14
CA ALA A 129 8.19 -21.41 16.52
C ALA A 129 7.64 -22.45 15.52
N PRO A 130 8.26 -22.65 14.34
CA PRO A 130 7.76 -23.61 13.36
C PRO A 130 8.02 -25.06 13.82
N SER A 131 9.05 -25.28 14.64
CA SER A 131 9.38 -26.58 15.22
C SER A 131 8.37 -27.08 16.26
N SER A 132 7.50 -26.20 16.78
CA SER A 132 6.44 -26.58 17.72
C SER A 132 5.06 -26.74 17.07
N ARG A 133 4.95 -26.59 15.74
CA ARG A 133 3.68 -26.81 14.99
C ARG A 133 3.31 -28.28 14.81
N VAL A 134 4.21 -29.22 15.09
CA VAL A 134 4.00 -30.66 14.81
C VAL A 134 3.06 -31.32 15.85
N PHE A 135 2.81 -30.68 17.00
CA PHE A 135 1.88 -31.15 18.03
C PHE A 135 1.09 -29.96 18.63
N GLY A 136 0.04 -29.48 17.94
CA GLY A 136 -0.86 -28.46 18.48
C GLY A 136 -0.32 -27.03 18.55
N LYS A 137 -0.96 -26.18 19.37
CA LYS A 137 -0.72 -24.72 19.50
C LYS A 137 0.73 -24.48 19.99
N GLY A 138 1.65 -24.33 19.03
CA GLY A 138 3.09 -24.30 19.29
C GLY A 138 3.52 -23.25 20.33
N ASN A 139 4.60 -23.56 21.05
CA ASN A 139 5.15 -22.68 22.09
C ASN A 139 5.50 -21.28 21.54
N LEU A 140 4.97 -20.23 22.18
CA LEU A 140 5.31 -18.84 21.89
C LEU A 140 6.74 -18.55 22.38
N VAL A 141 7.56 -17.96 21.50
CA VAL A 141 8.90 -17.49 21.87
C VAL A 141 8.80 -16.02 22.30
N ILE A 142 8.99 -15.79 23.60
CA ILE A 142 8.82 -14.48 24.27
C ILE A 142 10.18 -13.75 24.36
N ASP A 143 10.99 -13.83 23.31
CA ASP A 143 12.27 -13.11 23.23
C ASP A 143 12.15 -11.92 22.27
N THR A 144 12.12 -10.71 22.84
CA THR A 144 11.97 -9.45 22.12
C THR A 144 13.09 -9.20 21.11
N LYS A 145 14.34 -9.59 21.42
CA LYS A 145 15.48 -9.41 20.49
C LYS A 145 15.37 -10.33 19.29
N LYS A 146 14.98 -11.59 19.53
CA LYS A 146 14.79 -12.59 18.47
C LYS A 146 13.60 -12.26 17.57
N ASN A 147 12.53 -11.71 18.15
CA ASN A 147 11.34 -11.26 17.43
C ASN A 147 11.66 -10.05 16.54
N ALA A 148 12.32 -9.02 17.09
CA ALA A 148 12.70 -7.83 16.33
C ALA A 148 13.69 -8.16 15.19
N SER A 149 14.70 -9.00 15.45
CA SER A 149 15.68 -9.40 14.42
C SER A 149 15.03 -10.18 13.27
N ARG A 150 14.08 -11.05 13.57
CA ARG A 150 13.33 -11.78 12.54
C ARG A 150 12.48 -10.83 11.70
N TYR A 151 11.74 -9.93 12.34
CA TYR A 151 10.89 -8.96 11.65
C TYR A 151 11.73 -8.08 10.71
N LEU A 152 12.86 -7.56 11.21
CA LEU A 152 13.79 -6.72 10.46
C LEU A 152 14.31 -7.41 9.18
N ARG A 153 14.51 -8.73 9.21
CA ARG A 153 15.04 -9.51 8.08
C ARG A 153 14.00 -9.93 7.05
N ARG A 154 12.71 -9.98 7.39
CA ARG A 154 11.66 -10.53 6.50
C ARG A 154 10.65 -9.49 6.05
N ASP A 155 9.87 -8.97 6.99
CA ASP A 155 8.66 -8.19 6.68
C ASP A 155 8.88 -6.67 6.81
N PHE A 156 9.88 -6.24 7.60
CA PHE A 156 10.12 -4.83 7.89
C PHE A 156 10.33 -3.98 6.64
N TRP A 157 11.12 -4.44 5.67
CA TRP A 157 11.41 -3.66 4.46
C TRP A 157 10.16 -3.46 3.59
N ILE A 158 9.27 -4.45 3.55
CA ILE A 158 8.02 -4.38 2.79
C ILE A 158 7.05 -3.42 3.46
N ASP A 159 6.92 -3.53 4.78
CA ASP A 159 6.09 -2.62 5.59
C ASP A 159 6.65 -1.19 5.51
N LEU A 160 7.98 -1.02 5.58
CA LEU A 160 8.64 0.28 5.48
C LEU A 160 8.42 0.93 4.12
N VAL A 161 8.72 0.22 3.02
CA VAL A 161 8.58 0.78 1.67
C VAL A 161 7.12 1.16 1.38
N SER A 162 6.16 0.35 1.84
CA SER A 162 4.73 0.65 1.73
C SER A 162 4.31 1.86 2.58
N ALA A 163 4.97 2.08 3.72
CA ALA A 163 4.67 3.17 4.66
C ALA A 163 5.30 4.52 4.28
N LEU A 164 6.24 4.55 3.32
CA LEU A 164 6.91 5.80 2.94
C LEU A 164 5.90 6.76 2.29
N PRO A 165 5.83 8.04 2.69
CA PRO A 165 4.99 9.05 2.06
C PRO A 165 5.70 9.74 0.86
N VAL A 166 6.23 8.97 -0.11
CA VAL A 166 7.08 9.54 -1.18
C VAL A 166 6.36 10.60 -2.01
N PRO A 167 5.10 10.39 -2.47
CA PRO A 167 4.37 11.40 -3.22
C PRO A 167 4.20 12.71 -2.43
N GLN A 168 3.82 12.64 -1.14
CA GLN A 168 3.62 13.85 -0.32
C GLN A 168 4.93 14.61 -0.09
N VAL A 169 6.04 13.89 0.16
CA VAL A 169 7.36 14.53 0.33
C VAL A 169 7.77 15.23 -0.95
N LEU A 170 7.57 14.60 -2.11
CA LEU A 170 7.91 15.21 -3.38
C LEU A 170 7.05 16.45 -3.67
N MET A 171 5.74 16.40 -3.42
CA MET A 171 4.84 17.53 -3.66
C MET A 171 5.07 18.70 -2.70
N LEU A 172 5.29 18.46 -1.40
CA LEU A 172 5.44 19.55 -0.42
C LEU A 172 6.84 20.16 -0.38
N VAL A 173 7.87 19.33 -0.57
CA VAL A 173 9.26 19.75 -0.31
C VAL A 173 10.01 20.00 -1.60
N VAL A 174 9.76 19.18 -2.64
CA VAL A 174 10.57 19.22 -3.85
C VAL A 174 9.98 20.18 -4.87
N ILE A 175 8.70 20.05 -5.25
CA ILE A 175 8.09 20.89 -6.29
C ILE A 175 8.21 22.40 -6.03
N PRO A 176 7.96 22.94 -4.81
CA PRO A 176 8.02 24.38 -4.57
C PRO A 176 9.42 24.99 -4.63
N ASN A 177 10.47 24.15 -4.57
CA ASN A 177 11.88 24.58 -4.46
C ASN A 177 12.68 24.37 -5.76
N LEU A 178 12.00 24.07 -6.87
CA LEU A 178 12.65 23.73 -8.15
C LEU A 178 12.50 24.84 -9.20
N ASN A 179 13.51 24.94 -10.06
CA ASN A 179 13.51 25.83 -11.24
C ASN A 179 12.87 25.14 -12.46
N ASP A 180 12.53 25.89 -13.50
CA ASP A 180 11.70 25.43 -14.64
C ASP A 180 12.26 24.22 -15.41
N PHE A 181 13.59 24.17 -15.65
CA PHE A 181 14.22 23.03 -16.31
C PHE A 181 14.09 21.72 -15.50
N THR A 182 14.11 21.84 -14.17
CA THR A 182 13.94 20.71 -13.26
C THR A 182 12.48 20.31 -13.07
N MET A 183 11.51 21.16 -13.43
CA MET A 183 10.08 20.84 -13.29
C MET A 183 9.63 19.70 -14.20
N ALA A 184 10.06 19.65 -15.46
CA ALA A 184 9.69 18.57 -16.38
C ALA A 184 10.18 17.19 -15.88
N ASN A 185 11.43 17.12 -15.42
CA ASN A 185 11.98 15.91 -14.83
C ASN A 185 11.26 15.53 -13.54
N THR A 186 10.85 16.53 -12.74
CA THR A 186 10.15 16.29 -11.47
C THR A 186 8.73 15.80 -11.64
N LYS A 187 7.98 16.29 -12.64
CA LYS A 187 6.66 15.76 -13.01
C LYS A 187 6.74 14.26 -13.33
N ASN A 188 7.77 13.85 -14.08
CA ASN A 188 8.01 12.44 -14.36
C ASN A 188 8.38 11.64 -13.11
N ILE A 189 9.28 12.16 -12.27
CA ILE A 189 9.67 11.53 -11.00
C ILE A 189 8.45 11.34 -10.09
N LEU A 190 7.54 12.32 -10.00
CA LEU A 190 6.31 12.22 -9.22
C LEU A 190 5.46 11.04 -9.69
N ARG A 191 5.19 10.95 -10.99
CA ARG A 191 4.40 9.86 -11.56
C ARG A 191 5.05 8.49 -11.33
N PHE A 192 6.36 8.38 -11.59
CA PHE A 192 7.10 7.14 -11.33
C PHE A 192 7.05 6.77 -9.84
N SER A 193 7.12 7.74 -8.93
CA SER A 193 7.02 7.50 -7.50
C SER A 193 5.65 6.95 -7.10
N ILE A 194 4.56 7.50 -7.65
CA ILE A 194 3.18 7.02 -7.41
C ILE A 194 3.06 5.56 -7.88
N ILE A 195 3.50 5.25 -9.10
CA ILE A 195 3.46 3.89 -9.65
C ILE A 195 4.35 2.94 -8.83
N PHE A 196 5.55 3.38 -8.45
CA PHE A 196 6.48 2.57 -7.67
C PHE A 196 5.91 2.20 -6.30
N GLN A 197 5.21 3.12 -5.64
CA GLN A 197 4.57 2.86 -4.35
C GLN A 197 3.33 2.00 -4.43
N TYR A 198 2.65 2.01 -5.58
CA TYR A 198 1.45 1.23 -5.81
C TYR A 198 1.71 -0.28 -5.65
N PHE A 199 2.85 -0.79 -6.16
CA PHE A 199 3.17 -2.22 -6.12
C PHE A 199 3.41 -2.78 -4.70
N PRO A 200 4.23 -2.15 -3.83
CA PRO A 200 4.36 -2.53 -2.43
C PRO A 200 3.02 -2.56 -1.69
N ARG A 201 2.18 -1.54 -1.86
CA ARG A 201 0.85 -1.45 -1.21
C ARG A 201 -0.07 -2.59 -1.67
N LEU A 202 -0.08 -2.90 -2.98
CA LEU A 202 -0.82 -4.03 -3.53
C LEU A 202 -0.31 -5.38 -3.00
N PHE A 203 1.01 -5.56 -2.91
CA PHE A 203 1.61 -6.77 -2.35
C PHE A 203 1.27 -6.95 -0.86
N LEU A 204 1.26 -5.86 -0.09
CA LEU A 204 0.88 -5.85 1.31
C LEU A 204 -0.59 -6.28 1.50
N ILE A 205 -1.50 -5.81 0.63
CA ILE A 205 -2.90 -6.25 0.62
C ILE A 205 -3.02 -7.75 0.38
N PHE A 206 -2.30 -8.29 -0.60
CA PHE A 206 -2.27 -9.73 -0.86
C PHE A 206 -1.78 -10.52 0.36
N LEU A 207 -0.68 -10.07 0.99
CA LEU A 207 -0.11 -10.68 2.18
C LEU A 207 -1.08 -10.65 3.37
N LEU A 208 -1.75 -9.52 3.59
CA LEU A 208 -2.75 -9.38 4.66
C LEU A 208 -3.97 -10.27 4.42
N SER A 209 -4.45 -10.32 3.18
CA SER A 209 -5.60 -11.13 2.80
C SER A 209 -5.30 -12.62 3.03
N SER A 210 -4.11 -13.09 2.63
CA SER A 210 -3.66 -14.46 2.90
C SER A 210 -3.61 -14.79 4.40
N LYS A 211 -3.08 -13.88 5.24
CA LYS A 211 -3.04 -14.05 6.70
C LYS A 211 -4.43 -14.12 7.34
N ILE A 212 -5.39 -13.34 6.85
CA ILE A 212 -6.77 -13.34 7.34
C ILE A 212 -7.48 -14.65 6.97
N VAL A 213 -7.22 -15.15 5.77
CA VAL A 213 -7.78 -16.42 5.28
C VAL A 213 -7.23 -17.62 6.08
N GLU A 214 -5.91 -17.68 6.32
CA GLU A 214 -5.28 -18.75 7.13
C GLU A 214 -5.82 -18.77 8.57
N ALA A 215 -6.06 -17.59 9.15
CA ALA A 215 -6.47 -17.47 10.55
C ALA A 215 -7.95 -17.79 10.82
N ASN A 216 -8.85 -17.47 9.89
CA ASN A 216 -10.28 -17.74 10.05
C ASN A 216 -10.67 -19.17 9.61
N GLY A 217 -9.73 -19.97 9.08
CA GLY A 217 -9.97 -21.36 8.64
C GLY A 217 -11.00 -21.53 7.52
N ILE A 218 -11.53 -20.42 7.00
CA ILE A 218 -12.63 -20.37 6.05
C ILE A 218 -12.16 -19.50 4.89
N VAL A 219 -11.58 -20.16 3.89
CA VAL A 219 -11.64 -19.66 2.52
C VAL A 219 -13.11 -19.65 2.16
N THR A 220 -13.68 -18.47 1.90
CA THR A 220 -15.00 -18.29 1.29
C THR A 220 -16.17 -18.93 2.05
N GLU A 221 -16.68 -18.25 3.08
CA GLU A 221 -18.01 -18.61 3.63
C GLU A 221 -19.15 -18.40 2.60
N THR A 222 -18.85 -17.75 1.47
CA THR A 222 -19.74 -17.67 0.31
C THR A 222 -18.93 -17.72 -1.00
N ALA A 223 -19.38 -18.52 -1.99
CA ALA A 223 -18.85 -18.52 -3.35
C ALA A 223 -18.78 -17.09 -3.98
N TRP A 224 -19.61 -16.18 -3.47
CA TRP A 224 -19.67 -14.77 -3.84
C TRP A 224 -18.44 -13.95 -3.44
N ALA A 225 -17.73 -14.33 -2.37
CA ALA A 225 -16.56 -13.57 -1.90
C ALA A 225 -15.39 -13.61 -2.89
N GLY A 226 -15.18 -14.76 -3.57
CA GLY A 226 -14.15 -14.89 -4.61
C GLY A 226 -14.47 -14.07 -5.87
N THR A 227 -15.73 -14.13 -6.33
CA THR A 227 -16.20 -13.30 -7.46
C THR A 227 -16.10 -11.81 -7.13
N SER A 228 -16.52 -11.41 -5.93
CA SER A 228 -16.45 -10.00 -5.49
C SER A 228 -15.00 -9.49 -5.44
N TYR A 229 -14.06 -10.31 -4.97
CA TYR A 229 -12.65 -9.97 -4.95
C TYR A 229 -12.08 -9.75 -6.36
N ASN A 230 -12.37 -10.64 -7.31
CA ASN A 230 -11.91 -10.49 -8.69
C ASN A 230 -12.57 -9.29 -9.39
N LEU A 231 -13.85 -9.05 -9.14
CA LEU A 231 -14.55 -7.87 -9.65
C LEU A 231 -13.93 -6.59 -9.08
N MET A 232 -13.57 -6.57 -7.79
CA MET A 232 -12.88 -5.43 -7.18
C MET A 232 -11.53 -5.16 -7.83
N LEU A 233 -10.73 -6.20 -8.10
CA LEU A 233 -9.48 -6.08 -8.85
C LEU A 233 -9.71 -5.56 -10.29
N TYR A 234 -10.77 -6.01 -10.93
CA TYR A 234 -11.16 -5.56 -12.27
C TYR A 234 -11.51 -4.06 -12.30
N MET A 235 -12.33 -3.62 -11.34
CA MET A 235 -12.70 -2.21 -11.19
C MET A 235 -11.50 -1.33 -10.84
N LEU A 236 -10.61 -1.83 -9.97
CA LEU A 236 -9.38 -1.14 -9.60
C LEU A 236 -8.42 -1.00 -10.79
N ALA A 237 -8.23 -2.03 -11.59
CA ALA A 237 -7.42 -1.96 -12.81
C ALA A 237 -8.02 -0.95 -13.80
N SER A 238 -9.35 -0.93 -13.93
CA SER A 238 -10.06 0.04 -14.78
C SER A 238 -9.83 1.48 -14.31
N HIS A 239 -9.87 1.71 -12.99
CA HIS A 239 -9.56 2.99 -12.36
C HIS A 239 -8.12 3.45 -12.65
N VAL A 240 -7.12 2.58 -12.45
CA VAL A 240 -5.71 2.90 -12.73
C VAL A 240 -5.47 3.20 -14.20
N ILE A 241 -6.06 2.40 -15.10
CA ILE A 241 -5.92 2.61 -16.55
C ILE A 241 -6.59 3.90 -17.00
N GLY A 242 -7.79 4.20 -16.49
CA GLY A 242 -8.48 5.47 -16.76
C GLY A 242 -7.67 6.68 -16.30
N ALA A 243 -7.15 6.65 -15.07
CA ALA A 243 -6.32 7.71 -14.52
C ALA A 243 -5.01 7.89 -15.32
N SER A 244 -4.37 6.78 -15.71
CA SER A 244 -3.15 6.82 -16.53
C SER A 244 -3.45 7.40 -17.92
N TRP A 245 -4.58 7.04 -18.52
CA TRP A 245 -5.01 7.60 -19.80
C TRP A 245 -5.26 9.11 -19.71
N TYR A 246 -5.87 9.60 -18.63
CA TYR A 246 -6.09 11.02 -18.41
C TYR A 246 -4.76 11.81 -18.39
N ILE A 247 -3.82 11.42 -17.54
CA ILE A 247 -2.55 12.16 -17.42
C ILE A 247 -1.78 12.14 -18.73
N PHE A 248 -1.74 11.00 -19.44
CA PHE A 248 -1.12 10.92 -20.75
C PHE A 248 -1.86 11.73 -21.83
N SER A 249 -3.17 11.95 -21.68
CA SER A 249 -3.93 12.85 -22.56
C SER A 249 -3.48 14.30 -22.37
N VAL A 250 -3.31 14.74 -21.11
CA VAL A 250 -2.78 16.08 -20.79
C VAL A 250 -1.38 16.25 -21.39
N GLU A 251 -0.50 15.25 -21.24
CA GLU A 251 0.83 15.29 -21.84
C GLU A 251 0.81 15.32 -23.36
N ARG A 252 -0.11 14.58 -23.96
CA ARG A 252 -0.25 14.55 -25.42
C ARG A 252 -0.72 15.90 -25.94
N GLN A 253 -1.62 16.56 -25.22
CA GLN A 253 -2.09 17.90 -25.49
C GLN A 253 -0.95 18.94 -25.35
N GLU A 254 -0.22 18.92 -24.23
CA GLU A 254 0.97 19.78 -24.03
C GLU A 254 2.02 19.57 -25.15
N SER A 255 2.24 18.32 -25.58
CA SER A 255 3.20 18.01 -26.64
C SER A 255 2.79 18.61 -27.98
N CYS A 256 1.49 18.63 -28.29
CA CYS A 256 0.99 19.34 -29.47
C CYS A 256 1.26 20.84 -29.35
N TRP A 257 0.97 21.43 -28.19
CA TRP A 257 1.19 22.86 -27.97
C TRP A 257 2.65 23.26 -28.11
N ARG A 258 3.57 22.46 -27.55
CA ARG A 258 5.02 22.66 -27.71
C ARG A 258 5.43 22.57 -29.18
N ARG A 259 4.88 21.63 -29.94
CA ARG A 259 5.14 21.54 -31.39
C ARG A 259 4.70 22.79 -32.14
N VAL A 260 3.58 23.41 -31.79
CA VAL A 260 3.15 24.70 -32.37
C VAL A 260 4.08 25.83 -31.91
N CYS A 261 4.48 25.81 -30.64
CA CYS A 261 5.42 26.77 -30.05
C CYS A 261 6.76 26.78 -30.80
N ASP A 262 7.29 25.61 -31.14
CA ASP A 262 8.57 25.44 -31.85
C ASP A 262 8.57 26.06 -33.26
N LEU A 263 7.40 26.34 -33.83
CA LEU A 263 7.28 27.03 -35.12
C LEU A 263 7.49 28.55 -35.01
N SER A 264 7.47 29.11 -33.80
CA SER A 264 7.53 30.55 -33.57
C SER A 264 8.63 30.91 -32.57
N SER A 265 9.57 31.76 -32.97
CA SER A 265 10.65 32.24 -32.09
C SER A 265 10.15 33.11 -30.92
N SER A 266 8.91 33.60 -30.98
CA SER A 266 8.28 34.40 -29.91
C SER A 266 7.61 33.56 -28.83
N CYS A 267 7.56 32.24 -28.96
CA CYS A 267 6.91 31.36 -28.00
C CYS A 267 7.88 30.87 -26.92
N LEU A 268 7.43 30.85 -25.67
CA LEU A 268 8.13 30.25 -24.53
C LEU A 268 7.26 29.13 -23.97
N TYR A 269 7.86 28.00 -23.55
CA TYR A 269 7.09 26.88 -22.99
C TYR A 269 6.37 27.23 -21.68
N GLU A 270 6.83 28.27 -20.96
CA GLU A 270 6.17 28.82 -19.77
C GLU A 270 4.75 29.36 -20.08
N PHE A 271 4.45 29.68 -21.35
CA PHE A 271 3.12 30.13 -21.77
C PHE A 271 2.01 29.09 -21.56
N PHE A 272 2.39 27.82 -21.37
CA PHE A 272 1.46 26.73 -21.09
C PHE A 272 1.16 26.57 -19.59
N ASP A 273 1.80 27.34 -18.71
CA ASP A 273 1.41 27.45 -17.30
C ASP A 273 0.35 28.54 -17.13
N CYS A 274 -0.75 28.25 -16.43
CA CYS A 274 -1.80 29.22 -16.20
C CYS A 274 -1.39 30.42 -15.34
N HIS A 275 -0.26 30.37 -14.64
CA HIS A 275 0.32 31.54 -13.97
C HIS A 275 0.73 32.64 -14.95
N THR A 276 1.08 32.30 -16.19
CA THR A 276 1.48 33.27 -17.23
C THR A 276 0.30 33.78 -18.06
N LYS A 277 -0.95 33.40 -17.70
CA LYS A 277 -2.12 33.65 -18.56
C LYS A 277 -2.31 35.12 -18.97
N ASP A 278 -1.96 36.04 -18.07
CA ASP A 278 -2.12 37.49 -18.21
C ASP A 278 -0.87 38.18 -18.79
N ASP A 279 0.18 37.43 -19.13
CA ASP A 279 1.37 37.96 -19.78
C ASP A 279 1.05 38.48 -21.18
N SER A 280 1.38 39.74 -21.42
CA SER A 280 1.22 40.42 -22.71
C SER A 280 1.88 39.68 -23.88
N ALA A 281 3.06 39.08 -23.68
CA ALA A 281 3.78 38.36 -24.73
C ALA A 281 3.05 37.07 -25.11
N ARG A 282 2.58 36.32 -24.11
CA ARG A 282 1.73 35.14 -24.28
C ARG A 282 0.44 35.48 -25.02
N VAL A 283 -0.27 36.53 -24.58
CA VAL A 283 -1.54 36.95 -25.20
C VAL A 283 -1.34 37.33 -26.67
N ALA A 284 -0.25 38.03 -26.99
CA ALA A 284 0.10 38.38 -28.36
C ALA A 284 0.42 37.13 -29.20
N TRP A 285 1.25 36.23 -28.68
CA TRP A 285 1.59 34.98 -29.35
C TRP A 285 0.34 34.12 -29.58
N PHE A 286 -0.48 33.92 -28.55
CA PHE A 286 -1.69 33.09 -28.60
C PHE A 286 -2.63 33.53 -29.74
N LYS A 287 -2.90 34.84 -29.85
CA LYS A 287 -3.72 35.42 -30.93
C LYS A 287 -3.14 35.16 -32.33
N SER A 288 -1.82 35.08 -32.46
CA SER A 288 -1.15 34.79 -33.73
C SER A 288 -0.98 33.28 -34.02
N SER A 289 -0.99 32.44 -32.98
CA SER A 289 -0.45 31.08 -33.03
C SER A 289 -1.34 30.00 -33.67
N ASN A 290 -2.59 30.29 -34.05
CA ASN A 290 -3.59 29.33 -34.57
C ASN A 290 -3.67 27.99 -33.79
N ILE A 291 -3.20 27.98 -32.54
CA ILE A 291 -2.93 26.76 -31.75
C ILE A 291 -4.21 25.96 -31.49
N THR A 292 -5.32 26.65 -31.26
CA THR A 292 -6.63 26.05 -31.01
C THR A 292 -7.14 25.23 -32.18
N ASN A 293 -6.76 25.57 -33.42
CA ASN A 293 -7.18 24.83 -34.61
C ASN A 293 -6.17 23.75 -35.02
N LEU A 294 -4.89 23.93 -34.68
CA LEU A 294 -3.82 22.96 -34.98
C LEU A 294 -3.82 21.79 -34.01
N CYS A 295 -4.11 22.04 -32.72
CA CYS A 295 -4.13 21.03 -31.68
C CYS A 295 -5.52 20.48 -31.42
N THR A 296 -6.13 19.94 -32.48
CA THR A 296 -7.38 19.20 -32.44
C THR A 296 -7.22 17.85 -33.13
N PRO A 297 -7.94 16.81 -32.70
CA PRO A 297 -7.87 15.49 -33.34
C PRO A 297 -8.38 15.47 -34.79
N SER A 298 -9.16 16.48 -35.20
CA SER A 298 -9.66 16.62 -36.57
C SER A 298 -8.66 17.24 -37.54
N ASN A 299 -7.54 17.76 -37.03
CA ASN A 299 -6.48 18.36 -37.84
C ASN A 299 -5.32 17.37 -38.01
N ASP A 300 -4.82 17.23 -39.24
CA ASP A 300 -3.70 16.32 -39.56
C ASP A 300 -2.34 16.80 -39.00
N PHE A 301 -2.28 18.01 -38.42
CA PHE A 301 -1.06 18.59 -37.86
C PHE A 301 -0.43 17.73 -36.75
N TYR A 302 -1.24 17.13 -35.88
CA TYR A 302 -0.75 16.35 -34.75
C TYR A 302 -1.59 15.10 -34.47
N GLN A 303 -0.93 13.96 -34.35
CA GLN A 303 -1.58 12.66 -34.18
C GLN A 303 -1.82 12.37 -32.70
N PHE A 304 -3.08 12.50 -32.27
CA PHE A 304 -3.51 12.25 -30.88
C PHE A 304 -3.70 10.76 -30.56
N GLY A 305 -4.07 9.94 -31.54
CA GLY A 305 -4.32 8.51 -31.35
C GLY A 305 -5.39 8.24 -30.30
N ILE A 306 -5.13 7.33 -29.36
CA ILE A 306 -6.08 6.93 -28.29
C ILE A 306 -6.46 8.08 -27.33
N TYR A 307 -5.73 9.19 -27.36
CA TYR A 307 -5.99 10.37 -26.51
C TYR A 307 -6.92 11.39 -27.19
N GLY A 308 -7.31 11.17 -28.45
CA GLY A 308 -8.15 12.10 -29.21
C GLY A 308 -9.51 12.36 -28.57
N ASP A 309 -10.11 11.35 -27.95
CA ASP A 309 -11.38 11.48 -27.25
C ASP A 309 -11.31 12.50 -26.10
N ALA A 310 -10.18 12.55 -25.37
CA ALA A 310 -10.00 13.49 -24.26
C ALA A 310 -10.10 14.96 -24.71
N VAL A 311 -9.56 15.27 -25.89
CA VAL A 311 -9.61 16.61 -26.49
C VAL A 311 -11.00 16.87 -27.09
N THR A 312 -11.56 15.90 -27.79
CA THR A 312 -12.86 16.03 -28.49
C THR A 312 -14.02 16.27 -27.52
N PHE A 313 -14.00 15.61 -26.36
CA PHE A 313 -15.05 15.72 -25.35
C PHE A 313 -14.68 16.68 -24.20
N ASP A 314 -13.58 17.43 -24.33
CA ASP A 314 -13.09 18.39 -23.32
C ASP A 314 -12.92 17.77 -21.92
N VAL A 315 -12.53 16.50 -21.86
CA VAL A 315 -12.45 15.71 -20.61
C VAL A 315 -11.48 16.31 -19.61
N MET A 316 -10.44 17.00 -20.07
CA MET A 316 -9.40 17.62 -19.22
C MET A 316 -9.82 18.97 -18.62
N SER A 317 -10.98 19.52 -19.02
CA SER A 317 -11.45 20.85 -18.60
C SER A 317 -12.79 20.82 -17.85
N VAL A 318 -13.45 19.66 -17.77
CA VAL A 318 -14.72 19.49 -17.04
C VAL A 318 -14.49 19.35 -15.54
N SER A 319 -15.56 19.37 -14.75
CA SER A 319 -15.47 19.16 -13.30
C SER A 319 -15.00 17.74 -12.94
N PHE A 320 -14.28 17.62 -11.83
CA PHE A 320 -13.66 16.39 -11.31
C PHE A 320 -14.53 15.12 -11.42
N TYR A 321 -15.80 15.20 -11.04
CA TYR A 321 -16.68 14.03 -11.09
C TYR A 321 -16.93 13.55 -12.53
N ASN A 322 -17.12 14.47 -13.46
CA ASN A 322 -17.39 14.13 -14.86
C ASN A 322 -16.14 13.55 -15.52
N GLU A 323 -14.97 14.15 -15.31
CA GLU A 323 -13.71 13.60 -15.82
C GLU A 323 -13.43 12.21 -15.21
N TYR A 324 -13.63 12.04 -13.90
CA TYR A 324 -13.38 10.77 -13.21
C TYR A 324 -14.25 9.65 -13.76
N PHE A 325 -15.57 9.85 -13.84
CA PHE A 325 -16.47 8.81 -14.33
C PHE A 325 -16.25 8.52 -15.81
N TYR A 326 -15.91 9.53 -16.62
CA TYR A 326 -15.56 9.33 -18.02
C TYR A 326 -14.30 8.46 -18.16
N CYS A 327 -13.24 8.78 -17.42
CA CYS A 327 -11.98 8.04 -17.47
C CYS A 327 -12.11 6.62 -16.90
N LEU A 328 -12.88 6.45 -15.81
CA LEU A 328 -13.22 5.13 -15.28
C LEU A 328 -13.96 4.28 -16.32
N TRP A 329 -14.94 4.86 -17.00
CA TRP A 329 -15.65 4.19 -18.08
C TRP A 329 -14.73 3.85 -19.25
N TRP A 330 -13.84 4.77 -19.65
CA TRP A 330 -12.86 4.53 -20.71
C TRP A 330 -11.96 3.34 -20.38
N GLY A 331 -11.44 3.27 -19.15
CA GLY A 331 -10.63 2.15 -18.68
C GLY A 331 -11.40 0.84 -18.66
N LEU A 332 -12.62 0.86 -18.11
CA LEU A 332 -13.50 -0.32 -18.02
C LEU A 332 -13.85 -0.87 -19.40
N LYS A 333 -14.24 0.01 -20.33
CA LYS A 333 -14.59 -0.33 -21.72
C LYS A 333 -13.43 -1.02 -22.43
N ASN A 334 -12.22 -0.47 -22.33
CA ASN A 334 -11.06 -1.01 -23.04
C ASN A 334 -10.50 -2.28 -22.41
N LEU A 335 -10.56 -2.45 -21.09
CA LEU A 335 -10.26 -3.75 -20.45
C LEU A 335 -11.28 -4.81 -20.87
N SER A 336 -12.57 -4.46 -20.92
CA SER A 336 -13.65 -5.39 -21.28
C SER A 336 -13.59 -5.81 -22.74
N SER A 337 -13.10 -4.93 -23.62
CA SER A 337 -12.96 -5.20 -25.06
C SER A 337 -11.58 -5.76 -25.45
N LEU A 338 -10.70 -6.01 -24.47
CA LEU A 338 -9.31 -6.44 -24.70
C LEU A 338 -8.52 -5.45 -25.59
N GLY A 339 -8.83 -4.16 -25.48
CA GLY A 339 -8.18 -3.09 -26.24
C GLY A 339 -8.53 -3.05 -27.73
N LYS A 340 -9.49 -3.84 -28.22
CA LYS A 340 -9.82 -3.93 -29.65
C LYS A 340 -10.26 -2.61 -30.29
N SER A 341 -10.82 -1.70 -29.49
CA SER A 341 -11.28 -0.39 -29.94
C SER A 341 -10.19 0.70 -29.93
N LEU A 342 -8.96 0.36 -29.52
CA LEU A 342 -7.86 1.33 -29.44
C LEU A 342 -7.23 1.55 -30.82
N SER A 343 -7.32 2.79 -31.31
CA SER A 343 -6.62 3.22 -32.52
C SER A 343 -5.36 4.00 -32.12
N THR A 344 -4.20 3.35 -32.19
CA THR A 344 -2.95 3.97 -31.74
C THR A 344 -2.26 4.81 -32.82
N SER A 345 -1.62 5.90 -32.44
CA SER A 345 -0.60 6.56 -33.28
C SER A 345 0.71 5.76 -33.31
N THR A 346 1.73 6.25 -34.03
CA THR A 346 3.08 5.65 -34.05
C THR A 346 3.90 5.91 -32.78
N ASN A 347 3.30 6.56 -31.77
CA ASN A 347 3.97 6.85 -30.52
C ASN A 347 4.21 5.57 -29.68
N VAL A 348 5.46 5.36 -29.27
CA VAL A 348 5.87 4.16 -28.51
C VAL A 348 5.15 4.03 -27.17
N GLY A 349 4.98 5.13 -26.42
CA GLY A 349 4.32 5.09 -25.10
C GLY A 349 2.85 4.69 -25.19
N GLU A 350 2.18 5.15 -26.24
CA GLU A 350 0.80 4.80 -26.55
C GLU A 350 0.62 3.33 -26.91
N ILE A 351 1.51 2.81 -27.76
CA ILE A 351 1.53 1.39 -28.15
C ILE A 351 1.79 0.52 -26.91
N CYS A 352 2.74 0.89 -26.06
CA CYS A 352 3.00 0.19 -24.80
C CYS A 352 1.77 0.16 -23.88
N LEU A 353 1.05 1.28 -23.74
CA LEU A 353 -0.18 1.33 -22.94
C LEU A 353 -1.27 0.41 -23.53
N ALA A 354 -1.46 0.43 -24.85
CA ALA A 354 -2.43 -0.45 -25.51
C ALA A 354 -2.11 -1.94 -25.32
N ILE A 355 -0.83 -2.33 -25.40
CA ILE A 355 -0.37 -3.70 -25.12
C ILE A 355 -0.67 -4.09 -23.66
N ILE A 356 -0.38 -3.21 -22.71
CA ILE A 356 -0.68 -3.45 -21.28
C ILE A 356 -2.18 -3.64 -21.07
N ILE A 357 -3.03 -2.79 -21.67
CA ILE A 357 -4.49 -2.91 -21.59
C ILE A 357 -4.95 -4.26 -22.14
N ALA A 358 -4.43 -4.70 -23.28
CA ALA A 358 -4.81 -5.97 -23.90
C ALA A 358 -4.43 -7.18 -23.01
N ILE A 359 -3.20 -7.20 -22.47
CA ILE A 359 -2.72 -8.28 -21.60
C ILE A 359 -3.50 -8.30 -20.28
N LEU A 360 -3.65 -7.15 -19.61
CA LEU A 360 -4.41 -7.05 -18.35
C LEU A 360 -5.87 -7.42 -18.55
N GLY A 361 -6.50 -6.94 -19.63
CA GLY A 361 -7.87 -7.29 -19.99
C GLY A 361 -8.04 -8.80 -20.13
N LEU A 362 -7.11 -9.48 -20.81
CA LEU A 362 -7.16 -10.93 -21.01
C LEU A 362 -7.05 -11.68 -19.68
N VAL A 363 -6.07 -11.33 -18.85
CA VAL A 363 -5.84 -11.98 -17.55
C VAL A 363 -7.03 -11.77 -16.61
N LEU A 364 -7.52 -10.53 -16.48
CA LEU A 364 -8.61 -10.20 -15.56
C LEU A 364 -9.95 -10.79 -16.02
N PHE A 365 -10.21 -10.80 -17.33
CA PHE A 365 -11.40 -11.44 -17.88
C PHE A 365 -11.38 -12.96 -17.67
N ALA A 366 -10.23 -13.60 -17.86
CA ALA A 366 -10.05 -15.03 -17.56
C ALA A 366 -10.25 -15.34 -16.06
N LEU A 367 -9.73 -14.50 -15.15
CA LEU A 367 -9.92 -14.66 -13.71
C LEU A 367 -11.37 -14.50 -13.28
N LEU A 368 -12.12 -13.61 -13.93
CA LEU A 368 -13.54 -13.42 -13.68
C LEU A 368 -14.35 -14.64 -14.12
N ILE A 369 -14.11 -15.15 -15.34
CA ILE A 369 -14.82 -16.32 -15.89
C ILE A 369 -14.45 -17.60 -15.14
N GLY A 370 -13.15 -17.84 -14.90
CA GLY A 370 -12.67 -19.07 -14.28
C GLY A 370 -13.25 -19.29 -12.87
N ASN A 371 -13.38 -18.21 -12.09
CA ASN A 371 -13.98 -18.31 -10.74
C ASN A 371 -15.52 -18.35 -10.77
N MET A 372 -16.16 -17.82 -11.82
CA MET A 372 -17.60 -17.91 -12.04
C MET A 372 -18.05 -19.30 -12.53
N GLN A 373 -17.18 -20.05 -13.19
CA GLN A 373 -17.49 -21.40 -13.71
C GLN A 373 -17.26 -22.52 -12.68
N VAL A 374 -16.25 -22.39 -11.80
CA VAL A 374 -15.84 -23.48 -10.90
C VAL A 374 -16.70 -23.64 -9.65
N LEU A 375 -17.32 -22.57 -9.13
CA LEU A 375 -18.01 -22.61 -7.82
C LEU A 375 -19.55 -22.70 -7.87
N PRO A 376 -20.29 -21.96 -8.71
CA PRO A 376 -21.75 -22.02 -8.73
C PRO A 376 -22.26 -23.21 -9.54
N ILE A 377 -21.71 -23.48 -10.72
CA ILE A 377 -22.23 -24.51 -11.65
C ILE A 377 -21.99 -25.90 -11.08
N HIS A 378 -20.80 -26.18 -10.56
CA HIS A 378 -20.51 -27.47 -9.94
C HIS A 378 -21.35 -27.69 -8.67
N CYS A 379 -21.65 -26.63 -7.91
CA CYS A 379 -22.48 -26.71 -6.71
C CYS A 379 -23.99 -26.80 -7.03
N LEU A 380 -24.47 -26.15 -8.09
CA LEU A 380 -25.85 -26.28 -8.62
C LEU A 380 -26.07 -27.67 -9.24
N VAL A 381 -25.10 -28.17 -10.02
CA VAL A 381 -25.15 -29.52 -10.60
C VAL A 381 -25.13 -30.57 -9.49
N VAL A 382 -24.26 -30.43 -8.49
CA VAL A 382 -24.23 -31.36 -7.34
C VAL A 382 -25.52 -31.26 -6.50
N LYS A 383 -26.09 -30.07 -6.28
CA LYS A 383 -27.39 -29.93 -5.60
C LYS A 383 -28.55 -30.51 -6.41
N MET A 384 -28.56 -30.36 -7.73
CA MET A 384 -29.57 -30.95 -8.61
C MET A 384 -29.44 -32.49 -8.64
N GLN A 385 -28.22 -33.02 -8.74
CA GLN A 385 -27.98 -34.47 -8.66
C GLN A 385 -28.38 -35.05 -7.29
N LEU A 386 -28.08 -34.34 -6.19
CA LEU A 386 -28.50 -34.76 -4.86
C LEU A 386 -30.03 -34.76 -4.73
N TYR A 387 -30.73 -33.76 -5.28
CA TYR A 387 -32.20 -33.68 -5.27
C TYR A 387 -32.82 -34.84 -6.06
N GLU A 388 -32.28 -35.20 -7.23
CA GLU A 388 -32.71 -36.38 -8.00
C GLU A 388 -32.47 -37.69 -7.25
N THR A 389 -31.34 -37.85 -6.56
CA THR A 389 -31.05 -39.07 -5.77
C THR A 389 -31.88 -39.21 -4.49
N THR A 390 -32.44 -38.12 -3.96
CA THR A 390 -33.36 -38.16 -2.80
C THR A 390 -34.83 -38.27 -3.19
N ALA A 391 -35.15 -38.09 -4.47
CA ALA A 391 -36.51 -38.16 -5.02
C ALA A 391 -36.85 -39.54 -5.65
N ILE A 392 -35.89 -40.47 -5.66
CA ILE A 392 -36.04 -41.90 -5.98
C ILE A 392 -35.93 -42.68 -4.67
#